data_AF-A0A9W9YSN9-F1
#
_entry.id   AF-A0A9W9YSN9-F1
#
_cell.length_a   1.000
_cell.length_b   1.000
_cell.length_c   1.000
_cell.angle_alpha   90.00
_cell.angle_beta   90.00
_cell.angle_gamma   90.00
#
_symmetry.space_group_name_H-M   'P 1'
#
loop_
_entity.id
_entity.type
_entity.pdbx_description
1 polymer ?
#
loop_
_entity_poly.entity_id
_entity_poly.type
_entity_poly.pdbx_seq_one_letter_code
_entity_poly.pdbx_strand_id
1 'polypeptide(L)'
;MLHSITVEKVTGLCEWDRQDISCPSGKTIRVLEASYGRHDTTTCHNFSATDTNCHAEGSLAAVQNICDNNARCQLFSDNSVFGDPCPGVRKYLEVTYYCASSY
;
A
#
# COMPACT_ATOMS: atom_id res chain seq x y z
N MET A 1 10.52 8.28 -28.63
CA MET A 1 9.64 7.21 -28.09
C MET A 1 9.32 7.55 -26.65
N LEU A 2 8.11 8.04 -26.38
CA LEU A 2 7.63 8.16 -25.00
C LEU A 2 7.37 6.74 -24.50
N HIS A 3 8.27 6.20 -23.70
CA HIS A 3 7.95 5.00 -22.93
C HIS A 3 6.93 5.45 -21.88
N SER A 4 5.65 5.13 -22.09
CA SER A 4 4.61 5.38 -21.10
C SER A 4 4.97 4.66 -19.81
N ILE A 5 5.05 5.41 -18.71
CA ILE A 5 5.17 4.83 -17.37
C ILE A 5 3.82 4.19 -17.04
N THR A 6 3.80 2.87 -16.86
CA THR A 6 2.61 2.17 -16.37
C THR A 6 2.57 2.33 -14.85
N VAL A 7 1.45 2.85 -14.36
CA VAL A 7 1.14 2.93 -12.93
C VAL A 7 0.25 1.76 -12.54
N GLU A 8 0.59 1.10 -11.45
CA GLU A 8 -0.11 -0.06 -10.89
C GLU A 8 -0.69 0.32 -9.52
N LYS A 9 -1.84 -0.27 -9.17
CA LYS A 9 -2.53 -0.01 -7.91
C LYS A 9 -2.86 -1.31 -7.20
N VAL A 10 -2.52 -1.38 -5.92
CA VAL A 10 -3.04 -2.35 -4.95
C VAL A 10 -4.15 -1.66 -4.17
N THR A 11 -5.35 -2.23 -4.18
CA THR A 11 -6.53 -1.68 -3.50
C THR A 11 -7.06 -2.68 -2.50
N GLY A 12 -7.42 -2.21 -1.30
CA GLY A 12 -8.16 -3.01 -0.33
C GLY A 12 -7.38 -4.23 0.17
N LEU A 13 -6.06 -4.12 0.35
CA LEU A 13 -5.31 -5.17 1.04
C LEU A 13 -5.67 -5.12 2.53
N CYS A 14 -6.56 -6.00 2.98
CA CYS A 14 -7.16 -5.90 4.31
C CYS A 14 -6.13 -6.10 5.42
N GLU A 15 -6.40 -5.54 6.60
CA GLU A 15 -5.54 -5.74 7.77
C GLU A 15 -5.30 -7.24 8.00
N TRP A 16 -4.03 -7.59 8.25
CA TRP A 16 -3.43 -8.93 8.34
C TRP A 16 -3.12 -9.64 7.01
N ASP A 17 -3.62 -9.13 5.89
CA ASP A 17 -3.30 -9.67 4.57
C ASP A 17 -1.94 -9.19 4.06
N ARG A 18 -1.41 -9.94 3.09
CA ARG A 18 -0.11 -9.71 2.46
C ARG A 18 -0.23 -9.84 0.95
N GLN A 19 0.56 -9.07 0.22
CA GLN A 19 0.61 -9.15 -1.23
C GLN A 19 2.02 -8.88 -1.75
N ASP A 20 2.48 -9.74 -2.65
CA ASP A 20 3.73 -9.51 -3.37
C ASP A 20 3.49 -8.61 -4.58
N ILE A 21 4.34 -7.60 -4.75
CA ILE A 21 4.44 -6.76 -5.94
C ILE A 21 5.82 -6.91 -6.57
N SER A 22 5.89 -6.78 -7.88
CA SER A 22 7.15 -7.01 -8.61
C SER A 22 7.23 -6.21 -9.89
N CYS A 23 8.44 -5.78 -10.21
CA CYS A 23 8.77 -5.15 -11.48
C CYS A 23 9.40 -6.14 -12.46
N PRO A 24 9.24 -5.90 -13.78
CA PRO A 24 10.00 -6.62 -14.81
C PRO A 24 11.51 -6.48 -14.64
N SER A 25 12.27 -7.39 -15.26
CA SER A 25 13.75 -7.36 -15.24
C SER A 25 14.31 -5.99 -15.65
N GLY A 26 15.35 -5.53 -14.96
CA GLY A 26 15.97 -4.21 -15.18
C GLY A 26 15.16 -3.02 -14.67
N LYS A 27 14.10 -3.26 -13.90
CA LYS A 27 13.29 -2.22 -13.26
C LYS A 27 13.14 -2.45 -11.76
N THR A 28 12.88 -1.37 -11.04
CA THR A 28 12.66 -1.36 -9.59
C THR A 28 11.41 -0.57 -9.25
N ILE A 29 10.79 -0.92 -8.13
CA ILE A 29 9.57 -0.30 -7.64
C ILE A 29 9.86 1.15 -7.23
N ARG A 30 8.91 2.02 -7.55
CA ARG A 30 8.80 3.40 -7.05
C ARG A 30 7.37 3.63 -6.58
N VAL A 31 7.22 3.83 -5.28
CA VAL A 31 5.92 4.06 -4.64
C VAL A 31 5.55 5.53 -4.78
N LEU A 32 4.38 5.80 -5.35
CA LEU A 32 3.84 7.14 -5.54
C LEU A 32 2.96 7.55 -4.36
N GLU A 33 2.08 6.66 -3.93
CA GLU A 33 1.10 6.89 -2.88
C GLU A 33 0.94 5.62 -2.05
N ALA A 34 0.72 5.77 -0.76
CA ALA A 34 0.23 4.68 0.08
C ALA A 34 -0.65 5.23 1.20
N SER A 35 -1.71 4.50 1.53
CA SER A 35 -2.63 4.82 2.61
C SER A 35 -2.99 3.57 3.38
N TYR A 36 -2.72 3.57 4.69
CA TYR A 36 -3.18 2.56 5.63
C TYR A 36 -4.21 3.17 6.57
N GLY A 37 -5.38 2.53 6.65
CA GLY A 37 -6.49 3.03 7.46
C GLY A 37 -7.83 2.50 6.97
N ARG A 38 -8.87 3.30 7.12
CA ARG A 38 -10.19 3.00 6.58
C ARG A 38 -10.84 4.29 6.08
N HIS A 39 -11.27 4.27 4.83
CA HIS A 39 -11.83 5.42 4.11
C HIS A 39 -13.28 5.19 3.64
N ASP A 40 -13.76 3.94 3.74
CA ASP A 40 -15.12 3.57 3.40
C ASP A 40 -15.61 2.37 4.25
N THR A 41 -16.90 2.06 4.14
CA THR A 41 -17.58 1.01 4.91
C THR A 41 -17.66 -0.34 4.19
N THR A 42 -17.29 -0.41 2.91
CA THR A 42 -17.50 -1.59 2.05
C THR A 42 -16.22 -2.40 1.85
N THR A 43 -15.10 -1.74 1.67
CA THR A 43 -13.77 -2.32 1.53
C THR A 43 -13.41 -3.11 2.79
N CYS A 44 -12.95 -4.35 2.59
CA CYS A 44 -12.57 -5.25 3.68
C CYS A 44 -13.67 -5.42 4.73
N HIS A 45 -14.86 -5.84 4.27
CA HIS A 45 -16.10 -5.98 5.04
C HIS A 45 -15.86 -6.13 6.54
N ASN A 46 -16.31 -5.12 7.29
CA ASN A 46 -16.36 -5.10 8.74
C ASN A 46 -17.72 -4.53 9.13
N PHE A 47 -18.59 -5.37 9.70
CA PHE A 47 -19.95 -5.00 10.08
C PHE A 47 -20.02 -3.89 11.15
N SER A 48 -18.90 -3.58 11.81
CA SER A 48 -18.78 -2.53 12.83
C SER A 48 -18.06 -1.27 12.32
N ALA A 49 -17.71 -1.20 11.04
CA ALA A 49 -16.98 -0.07 10.46
C ALA A 49 -17.90 1.15 10.26
N THR A 50 -18.07 1.95 11.30
CA THR A 50 -18.71 3.28 11.21
C THR A 50 -17.71 4.42 11.04
N ASP A 51 -16.45 4.20 11.42
CA ASP A 51 -15.38 5.18 11.31
C ASP A 51 -14.61 4.99 10.00
N THR A 52 -14.75 5.98 9.11
CA THR A 52 -14.08 6.05 7.82
C THR A 52 -13.10 7.22 7.74
N ASN A 53 -12.82 7.89 8.87
CA ASN A 53 -11.83 8.96 8.95
C ASN A 53 -10.58 8.44 9.67
N CYS A 54 -10.10 7.28 9.25
CA CYS A 54 -8.96 6.62 9.84
C CYS A 54 -7.78 6.60 8.86
N HIS A 55 -6.68 7.23 9.27
CA HIS A 55 -5.50 7.44 8.42
C HIS A 55 -4.22 7.34 9.25
N ALA A 56 -3.24 6.56 8.78
CA ALA A 56 -1.88 6.59 9.30
C ALA A 56 -1.02 7.58 8.47
N GLU A 57 -0.63 8.70 9.07
CA GLU A 57 0.17 9.77 8.42
C GLU A 57 1.50 9.28 7.82
N GLY A 58 2.08 8.21 8.35
CA GLY A 58 3.37 7.64 7.88
C GLY A 58 3.27 6.61 6.76
N SER A 59 2.08 6.36 6.20
CA SER A 59 1.83 5.23 5.28
C SER A 59 2.76 5.23 4.06
N LEU A 60 2.87 6.37 3.37
CA LEU A 60 3.72 6.50 2.18
C LEU A 60 5.20 6.22 2.51
N ALA A 61 5.74 6.86 3.53
CA ALA A 61 7.13 6.70 3.92
C ALA A 61 7.44 5.25 4.34
N ALA A 62 6.52 4.60 5.06
CA ALA A 62 6.67 3.20 5.45
C ALA A 62 6.75 2.27 4.23
N VAL A 63 5.86 2.40 3.26
CA VAL A 63 5.89 1.56 2.05
C VAL A 63 7.11 1.89 1.18
N GLN A 64 7.48 3.16 1.02
CA GLN A 64 8.69 3.57 0.31
C GLN A 64 9.94 2.93 0.92
N ASN A 65 10.09 2.99 2.24
CA ASN A 65 11.24 2.41 2.95
C ASN A 65 11.37 0.89 2.74
N ILE A 66 10.25 0.19 2.57
CA ILE A 66 10.23 -1.26 2.40
C ILE A 66 10.42 -1.64 0.91
N CYS A 67 9.79 -0.90 -0.01
CA CYS A 67 9.66 -1.33 -1.40
C CYS A 67 10.52 -0.58 -2.42
N ASP A 68 10.86 0.70 -2.19
CA ASP A 68 11.57 1.47 -3.20
C ASP A 68 12.93 0.85 -3.51
N ASN A 69 13.31 0.90 -4.79
CA ASN A 69 14.56 0.34 -5.33
C ASN A 69 14.65 -1.19 -5.30
N ASN A 70 13.65 -1.90 -4.79
CA ASN A 70 13.57 -3.35 -4.91
C ASN A 70 12.86 -3.76 -6.21
N ALA A 71 13.30 -4.86 -6.82
CA ALA A 71 12.59 -5.47 -7.95
C ALA A 71 11.34 -6.24 -7.50
N ARG A 72 11.30 -6.68 -6.24
CA ARG A 72 10.18 -7.37 -5.60
C ARG A 72 10.01 -6.85 -4.18
N CYS A 73 8.77 -6.68 -3.75
CA CYS A 73 8.44 -6.25 -2.40
C CYS A 73 7.21 -7.02 -1.90
N GLN A 74 7.21 -7.40 -0.63
CA GLN A 74 6.00 -7.91 0.03
C GLN A 74 5.38 -6.77 0.84
N LEU A 75 4.14 -6.43 0.52
CA LEU A 75 3.31 -5.49 1.27
C LEU A 75 2.68 -6.21 2.46
N PHE A 76 2.70 -5.57 3.63
CA PHE A 76 2.07 -6.05 4.85
C PHE A 76 1.07 -5.02 5.34
N SER A 77 -0.22 -5.34 5.32
CA SER A 77 -1.27 -4.46 5.85
C SER A 77 -1.40 -4.68 7.36
N ASP A 78 -0.45 -4.16 8.14
CA ASP A 78 -0.27 -4.56 9.54
C ASP A 78 0.12 -3.37 10.44
N ASN A 79 -0.42 -3.35 11.67
CA ASN A 79 -0.15 -2.31 12.65
C ASN A 79 1.33 -2.23 13.05
N SER A 80 2.09 -3.33 12.91
CA SER A 80 3.54 -3.32 13.15
C SER A 80 4.33 -2.48 12.14
N VAL A 81 3.76 -2.23 10.96
CA VAL A 81 4.38 -1.40 9.91
C VAL A 81 3.92 0.06 10.02
N PHE A 82 2.63 0.29 10.28
CA PHE A 82 2.01 1.61 10.16
C PHE A 82 1.59 2.24 11.50
N GLY A 83 1.67 1.49 12.60
CA GLY A 83 0.95 1.80 13.83
C GLY A 83 -0.54 1.46 13.74
N ASP A 84 -1.29 1.72 14.81
CA ASP A 84 -2.76 1.53 14.84
C ASP A 84 -3.47 2.89 14.93
N PRO A 85 -3.84 3.50 13.79
CA PRO A 85 -4.49 4.82 13.75
C PRO A 85 -5.95 4.80 14.25
N CYS A 86 -6.60 3.64 14.30
CA CYS A 86 -8.00 3.51 14.74
C CYS A 86 -8.25 2.12 15.36
N PRO A 87 -7.99 1.94 16.66
CA PRO A 87 -8.16 0.66 17.33
C PRO A 87 -9.59 0.11 17.24
N GLY A 88 -9.71 -1.19 16.96
CA GLY A 88 -10.99 -1.88 16.81
C GLY A 88 -11.65 -1.73 15.43
N VAL A 89 -11.10 -0.90 14.55
CA VAL A 89 -11.51 -0.78 13.15
C VAL A 89 -10.58 -1.63 12.29
N ARG A 90 -11.17 -2.51 11.48
CA ARG A 90 -10.38 -3.31 10.52
C ARG A 90 -9.88 -2.39 9.43
N LYS A 91 -8.58 -2.22 9.26
CA LYS A 91 -8.00 -1.31 8.26
C LYS A 91 -7.74 -2.01 6.94
N TYR A 92 -7.24 -1.28 5.95
CA TYR A 92 -6.69 -1.80 4.71
C TYR A 92 -5.60 -0.88 4.19
N LEU A 93 -4.72 -1.45 3.38
CA LEU A 93 -3.65 -0.77 2.69
C LEU A 93 -4.05 -0.57 1.22
N GLU A 94 -3.87 0.65 0.73
CA GLU A 94 -3.85 0.97 -0.69
C GLU A 94 -2.45 1.48 -1.07
N VAL A 95 -1.94 1.05 -2.22
CA VAL A 95 -0.62 1.46 -2.72
C VAL A 95 -0.72 1.74 -4.21
N THR A 96 -0.16 2.87 -4.64
CA THR A 96 0.04 3.22 -6.06
C THR A 96 1.54 3.23 -6.33
N TYR A 97 2.01 2.48 -7.32
CA TYR A 97 3.44 2.40 -7.67
C TYR A 97 3.66 2.31 -9.17
N TYR A 98 4.91 2.46 -9.61
CA TYR A 98 5.34 2.16 -10.97
C TYR A 98 6.73 1.52 -10.98
N CYS A 99 7.09 0.94 -12.11
CA CYS A 99 8.40 0.33 -12.33
C CYS A 99 9.33 1.28 -13.10
N ALA A 100 10.35 1.79 -12.43
CA ALA A 100 11.39 2.64 -13.00
C ALA A 100 12.62 1.82 -13.41
N SER A 101 13.29 2.20 -14.49
CA SER A 101 14.57 1.57 -14.87
C SER A 101 15.60 1.72 -13.75
N SER A 102 16.30 0.64 -13.41
CA SER A 102 17.52 0.71 -12.59
C SER A 102 18.65 1.22 -13.49
N TYR A 103 19.13 2.43 -13.27
CA TYR A 103 20.35 2.94 -13.92
C TYR A 103 21.59 2.51 -13.15
#